data_AF-A0A661Q810-F1
#
_entry.id   AF-A0A661Q810-F1
#
_cell.length_a   1.000
_cell.length_b   1.000
_cell.length_c   1.000
_cell.angle_alpha   90.00
_cell.angle_beta   90.00
_cell.angle_gamma   90.00
#
_symmetry.space_group_name_H-M   'P 1'
#
loop_
_entity.id
_entity.type
_entity.pdbx_description
1 polymer ?
#
loop_
_entity_poly.entity_id
_entity_poly.type
_entity_poly.pdbx_seq_one_letter_code
_entity_poly.pdbx_strand_id
1 'polypeptide(L)' 'MNQKFDFKDLFILDMANNHQGDVERGLNIVRSFAKVVKDHNARAALKFQFRQLETFIHPDHQ' A
#
# COMPACT_ATOMS: atom_id res chain seq x y z
N MET A 1 8.48 17.82 -21.74
CA MET A 1 8.93 16.72 -20.87
C MET A 1 7.72 15.84 -20.57
N ASN A 2 7.48 14.80 -21.37
CA ASN A 2 6.43 13.80 -21.12
C ASN A 2 7.08 12.42 -21.16
N GLN A 3 7.84 12.07 -20.12
CA GLN A 3 8.14 10.66 -19.90
C GLN A 3 6.99 10.06 -19.11
N LYS A 4 6.24 9.17 -19.75
CA LYS A 4 5.25 8.33 -19.08
C LYS A 4 6.00 7.38 -18.16
N PHE A 5 5.48 7.18 -16.95
CA PHE A 5 6.00 6.16 -16.03
C PHE A 5 5.85 4.78 -16.69
N ASP A 6 6.92 3.97 -16.67
CA ASP A 6 6.88 2.60 -17.16
C ASP A 6 6.15 1.72 -16.15
N PHE A 7 5.07 1.04 -16.52
CA PHE A 7 4.34 0.13 -15.63
C PHE A 7 4.65 -1.35 -15.88
N LYS A 8 5.54 -1.66 -16.82
CA LYS A 8 5.89 -3.04 -17.15
C LYS A 8 6.38 -3.80 -15.90
N ASP A 9 5.78 -4.97 -15.69
CA ASP A 9 6.10 -5.92 -14.62
C ASP A 9 6.08 -5.33 -13.18
N LEU A 10 5.34 -4.23 -12.98
CA LEU A 10 5.16 -3.62 -11.65
C LEU A 10 4.04 -4.32 -10.87
N PHE A 11 4.41 -4.96 -9.76
CA PHE A 11 3.46 -5.47 -8.78
C PHE A 11 3.02 -4.38 -7.81
N ILE A 12 1.72 -4.32 -7.52
CA ILE A 12 1.17 -3.44 -6.48
C ILE A 12 0.81 -4.29 -5.27
N LEU A 13 1.51 -4.05 -4.16
CA LEU A 13 1.28 -4.72 -2.88
C LEU A 13 0.27 -3.90 -2.10
N ASP A 14 -0.98 -4.35 -2.06
CA ASP A 14 -2.08 -3.61 -1.42
C ASP A 14 -2.12 -3.88 0.09
N MET A 15 -1.71 -2.89 0.88
CA MET A 15 -1.80 -3.01 2.33
C MET A 15 -3.22 -2.79 2.86
N ALA A 16 -4.07 -2.06 2.13
CA ALA A 16 -5.41 -1.69 2.57
C ALA A 16 -5.43 -1.25 4.05
N ASN A 17 -6.18 -1.96 4.90
CA ASN A 17 -6.23 -1.76 6.36
C ASN A 17 -5.53 -2.90 7.13
N ASN A 18 -4.66 -3.69 6.48
CA ASN A 18 -4.03 -4.88 7.08
C ASN A 18 -3.03 -4.56 8.21
N HIS A 19 -2.62 -3.29 8.34
CA HIS A 19 -1.90 -2.76 9.49
C HIS A 19 -2.78 -2.64 10.75
N GLN A 20 -4.11 -2.78 10.64
CA GLN A 20 -5.08 -2.81 11.75
C GLN A 20 -4.99 -1.60 12.70
N GLY A 21 -4.67 -0.41 12.17
CA GLY A 21 -4.48 0.79 12.98
C GLY A 21 -3.17 0.81 13.80
N ASP A 22 -2.33 -0.21 13.69
CA ASP A 22 -1.04 -0.32 14.38
C ASP A 22 0.13 0.00 13.42
N VAL A 23 0.93 1.00 13.80
CA VAL A 23 2.08 1.45 13.01
C VAL A 23 3.19 0.41 12.97
N GLU A 24 3.51 -0.23 14.09
CA GLU A 24 4.55 -1.27 14.15
C GLU A 24 4.17 -2.48 13.32
N ARG A 25 2.89 -2.85 13.34
CA ARG A 25 2.38 -3.87 12.42
C ARG A 25 2.50 -3.45 10.96
N GLY A 26 2.18 -2.20 10.63
CA GLY A 26 2.41 -1.64 9.30
C GLY A 26 3.88 -1.75 8.88
N LEU A 27 4.81 -1.34 9.74
CA LEU A 27 6.24 -1.44 9.50
C LEU A 27 6.71 -2.89 9.32
N ASN A 28 6.15 -3.83 10.08
CA ASN A 28 6.42 -5.26 9.89
C ASN A 28 5.98 -5.74 8.49
N ILE A 29 4.80 -5.33 8.02
CA ILE A 29 4.33 -5.64 6.65
C ILE A 29 5.29 -5.08 5.61
N VAL A 30 5.73 -3.82 5.74
CA VAL A 30 6.71 -3.21 4.83
C VAL A 30 8.00 -4.02 4.78
N ARG A 31 8.56 -4.37 5.95
CA ARG A 31 9.81 -5.15 6.06
C ARG A 31 9.67 -6.54 5.44
N SER A 32 8.56 -7.24 5.70
CA SER A 32 8.31 -8.58 5.15
C SER A 32 8.18 -8.56 3.63
N PHE A 33 7.43 -7.61 3.07
CA PHE A 33 7.32 -7.49 1.62
C PHE A 33 8.64 -7.07 0.97
N ALA A 34 9.39 -6.15 1.56
CA ALA A 34 10.70 -5.73 1.05
C ALA A 34 11.66 -6.93 0.91
N LYS A 35 11.64 -7.86 1.87
CA LYS A 35 12.39 -9.12 1.78
C LYS A 35 11.95 -9.96 0.58
N VAL A 36 10.65 -10.24 0.44
CA VAL A 36 10.12 -11.08 -0.66
C VAL A 36 10.42 -10.48 -2.03
N VAL A 37 10.22 -9.16 -2.17
CA VAL A 37 10.50 -8.41 -3.40
C VAL A 37 11.97 -8.51 -3.79
N LYS A 38 12.87 -8.35 -2.81
CA LYS A 38 14.32 -8.48 -3.02
C LYS A 38 14.70 -9.91 -3.42
N ASP A 39 14.18 -10.91 -2.72
CA ASP A 39 14.50 -12.33 -2.95
C ASP A 39 14.07 -12.81 -4.35
N HIS A 40 13.05 -12.19 -4.95
CA HIS A 40 12.54 -12.52 -6.29
C HIS A 40 12.96 -11.53 -7.38
N ASN A 41 13.79 -10.53 -7.05
CA ASN A 41 14.15 -9.44 -7.97
C ASN A 41 12.91 -8.80 -8.65
N ALA A 42 11.80 -8.69 -7.89
CA ALA A 42 10.54 -8.19 -8.40
C ALA A 42 10.52 -6.66 -8.39
N ARG A 43 9.84 -6.07 -9.38
CA ARG A 43 9.53 -4.65 -9.36
C ARG A 43 8.20 -4.45 -8.65
N ALA A 44 8.20 -3.79 -7.50
CA ALA A 44 6.99 -3.63 -6.70
C ALA A 44 6.84 -2.23 -6.10
N ALA A 45 5.59 -1.83 -5.86
CA ALA A 45 5.22 -0.67 -5.08
C ALA A 45 4.20 -1.08 -4.00
N LEU A 46 4.32 -0.48 -2.81
CA LEU A 46 3.36 -0.66 -1.73
C LEU A 46 2.28 0.42 -1.81
N LYS A 47 1.02 0.04 -1.71
CA LYS A 47 -0.12 0.96 -1.79
C LYS A 47 -0.85 1.05 -0.46
N PHE A 48 -1.17 2.28 -0.05
CA PHE A 48 -2.00 2.61 1.12
C PHE A 48 -3.41 3.02 0.69
N GLN A 49 -4.33 3.00 1.64
CA GLN A 49 -5.66 3.61 1.48
C GLN A 49 -5.76 4.81 2.41
N PHE A 50 -5.95 6.00 1.83
CA PHE A 50 -6.20 7.22 2.59
C PHE A 50 -7.68 7.56 2.55
N ARG A 51 -8.28 7.75 3.72
CA ARG A 51 -9.65 8.19 3.90
C ARG A 51 -9.68 9.16 5.08
N GLN A 52 -10.33 10.30 4.90
CA GLN A 52 -10.75 11.13 6.02
C GLN A 52 -12.12 10.63 6.48
N LEU A 53 -12.13 9.74 7.48
CA LEU A 53 -13.32 8.95 7.82
C LEU A 53 -14.54 9.82 8.14
N GLU A 54 -14.31 10.95 8.82
CA GLU A 54 -15.32 11.95 9.20
C GLU A 54 -16.15 12.44 8.01
N THR A 55 -15.52 12.65 6.86
CA THR A 55 -16.17 13.18 5.65
C THR A 55 -16.46 12.09 4.62
N PHE A 56 -15.81 10.93 4.74
CA PHE A 56 -15.93 9.82 3.81
C PHE A 56 -17.18 8.96 4.09
N ILE A 57 -17.55 8.78 5.35
CA ILE A 57 -18.72 7.98 5.75
C ILE A 57 -19.93 8.90 5.83
N HIS A 58 -20.96 8.63 5.00
CA HIS A 58 -22.22 9.38 5.03
C HIS A 58 -22.81 9.36 6.45
N PRO A 59 -23.37 10.48 6.96
CA PRO A 59 -23.90 10.55 8.33
C PRO A 59 -24.89 9.44 8.70
N ASP A 60 -25.72 9.00 7.75
CA ASP A 60 -26.69 7.89 7.94
C ASP A 60 -26.03 6.50 8.13
N HIS A 61 -24.71 6.40 8.00
CA HIS A 61 -23.93 5.16 8.07
C HIS A 61 -22.78 5.21 9.08
N GLN A 62 -22.76 6.22 9.94
CA GLN A 62 -21.80 6.32 11.05
C GLN A 62 -22.24 5.48 12.25
#